data_AF-A0A176W4K3-F1
#
_entry.id   AF-A0A176W4K3-F1
#
_cell.length_a   1.000
_cell.length_b   1.000
_cell.length_c   1.000
_cell.angle_alpha   90.00
_cell.angle_beta   90.00
_cell.angle_gamma   90.00
#
_symmetry.space_group_name_H-M   'P 1'
#
loop_
_entity.id
_entity.type
_entity.pdbx_description
1 polymer ?
#
loop_
_entity_poly.entity_id
_entity_poly.type
_entity_poly.pdbx_seq_one_letter_code
_entity_poly.pdbx_strand_id
1 'polypeptide(L)'
;MRKRVERWTPEEDELLQEAVVQYKAKNWRLVAKAVPNRTEIQCLQRWQKVLNPAIVKGYWTKEEDQKMLELVGMLGTKRWAAVARSLPGRIGKQCRERWYNQLDPSIKRDPWTEVEDMRLFLAHKRFGSKWSQICSILPGRSENGVKNRWNTHIKKKAFILEEYCRMLNNQQNPSQNEELLGNEAAKKDLLSILE
;
A
#
# COMPACT_ATOMS: atom_id res chain seq x y z
N MET A 1 2.52 -26.67 14.42
CA MET A 1 3.15 -25.81 13.39
C MET A 1 2.14 -25.55 12.27
N ARG A 2 1.79 -24.30 11.96
CA ARG A 2 0.97 -24.01 10.76
C ARG A 2 1.84 -24.26 9.54
N LYS A 3 1.49 -25.25 8.69
CA LYS A 3 2.17 -25.46 7.40
C LYS A 3 2.13 -24.15 6.61
N ARG A 4 3.28 -23.72 6.10
CA ARG A 4 3.41 -22.52 5.27
C ARG A 4 2.56 -22.75 4.01
N VAL A 5 1.61 -21.86 3.75
CA VAL A 5 0.75 -21.93 2.56
C VAL A 5 1.66 -21.74 1.34
N GLU A 6 1.76 -22.79 0.52
CA GLU A 6 2.56 -22.79 -0.69
C GLU A 6 1.97 -21.83 -1.74
N ARG A 7 2.84 -21.10 -2.44
CA ARG A 7 2.42 -20.10 -3.44
C ARG A 7 1.79 -20.81 -4.63
N TRP A 8 0.72 -20.25 -5.19
CA TRP A 8 0.10 -20.77 -6.40
C TRP A 8 1.02 -20.56 -7.60
N THR A 9 1.19 -21.59 -8.44
CA THR A 9 1.91 -21.50 -9.71
C THR A 9 0.96 -21.16 -10.87
N PRO A 10 1.49 -20.66 -12.01
CA PRO A 10 0.68 -20.44 -13.21
C PRO A 10 -0.02 -21.72 -13.71
N GLU A 11 0.65 -22.86 -13.64
CA GLU A 11 0.11 -24.15 -14.06
C GLU A 11 -1.05 -24.59 -13.16
N GLU A 12 -0.94 -24.38 -11.84
CA GLU A 12 -2.06 -24.63 -10.92
C GLU A 12 -3.23 -23.69 -11.17
N ASP A 13 -2.97 -22.43 -11.53
CA ASP A 13 -4.02 -21.47 -11.88
C ASP A 13 -4.74 -21.89 -13.16
N GLU A 14 -4.02 -22.36 -14.18
CA GLU A 14 -4.58 -22.88 -15.44
C GLU A 14 -5.47 -24.10 -15.18
N LEU A 15 -4.96 -25.11 -14.47
CA LEU A 15 -5.73 -26.28 -14.06
C LEU A 15 -7.00 -25.90 -13.28
N LEU A 16 -6.89 -24.92 -12.37
CA LEU A 16 -8.03 -24.43 -11.61
C LEU A 16 -9.05 -23.74 -12.51
N GLN A 17 -8.62 -22.92 -13.48
CA GLN A 17 -9.51 -22.26 -14.43
C GLN A 17 -10.26 -23.27 -15.30
N GLU A 18 -9.56 -24.25 -15.87
CA GLU A 18 -10.15 -25.32 -16.68
C GLU A 18 -11.17 -26.13 -15.87
N ALA A 19 -10.79 -26.58 -14.67
CA ALA A 19 -11.66 -27.35 -13.80
C ALA A 19 -12.91 -26.55 -13.38
N VAL A 20 -12.77 -25.25 -13.11
CA VAL A 20 -13.92 -24.40 -12.78
C VAL A 20 -14.87 -24.25 -13.97
N VAL A 21 -14.36 -24.15 -15.20
CA VAL A 21 -15.19 -24.14 -16.41
C VAL A 21 -15.91 -25.48 -16.58
N GLN A 22 -15.19 -26.60 -16.46
CA GLN A 22 -15.73 -27.95 -16.60
C GLN A 22 -16.84 -28.24 -15.57
N TYR A 23 -16.62 -27.90 -14.29
CA TYR A 23 -17.54 -28.18 -13.18
C TYR A 23 -18.42 -26.97 -12.79
N LYS A 24 -18.43 -25.92 -13.63
CA LYS A 24 -19.25 -24.69 -13.51
C LYS A 24 -19.19 -24.01 -12.13
N ALA A 25 -18.03 -24.06 -11.45
CA ALA A 25 -17.83 -23.51 -10.10
C ALA A 25 -18.81 -24.00 -9.01
N LYS A 26 -19.51 -25.13 -9.21
CA LYS A 26 -20.53 -25.63 -8.28
C LYS A 26 -20.03 -26.75 -7.37
N ASN A 27 -19.04 -27.53 -7.81
CA ASN A 27 -18.55 -28.70 -7.09
C ASN A 27 -17.04 -28.60 -6.82
N TRP A 28 -16.67 -27.90 -5.75
CA TRP A 28 -15.27 -27.64 -5.37
C TRP A 28 -14.49 -28.90 -5.00
N ARG A 29 -15.19 -29.96 -4.61
CA ARG A 29 -14.58 -31.27 -4.36
C ARG A 29 -14.08 -31.91 -5.66
N LEU A 30 -14.81 -31.76 -6.77
CA LEU A 30 -14.35 -32.23 -8.09
C LEU A 30 -13.28 -31.30 -8.67
N VAL A 31 -13.46 -29.98 -8.52
CA VAL A 31 -12.44 -29.00 -8.95
C VAL A 31 -11.09 -29.28 -8.29
N ALA A 32 -11.07 -29.55 -6.98
CA ALA A 32 -9.83 -29.85 -6.26
C ALA A 32 -9.14 -31.15 -6.72
N LYS A 33 -9.86 -32.13 -7.27
CA LYS A 33 -9.22 -33.34 -7.83
C LYS A 33 -8.38 -33.04 -9.07
N ALA A 34 -8.70 -31.98 -9.79
CA ALA A 34 -7.97 -31.55 -10.98
C ALA A 34 -6.76 -30.65 -10.64
N VAL A 35 -6.62 -30.20 -9.39
CA VAL A 35 -5.52 -29.33 -8.94
C VAL A 35 -4.72 -30.05 -7.86
N PRO A 36 -3.63 -30.76 -8.21
CA PRO A 36 -2.83 -31.54 -7.27
C PRO A 36 -2.39 -30.70 -6.06
N ASN A 37 -2.33 -31.32 -4.89
CA ASN A 37 -1.89 -30.69 -3.63
C ASN A 37 -2.73 -29.49 -3.14
N ARG A 38 -3.87 -29.17 -3.78
CA ARG A 38 -4.78 -28.12 -3.35
C ARG A 38 -6.10 -28.69 -2.82
N THR A 39 -6.56 -28.14 -1.71
CA THR A 39 -7.86 -28.51 -1.12
C THR A 39 -8.99 -27.74 -1.78
N GLU A 40 -10.22 -28.25 -1.66
CA GLU A 40 -11.44 -27.58 -2.13
C GLU A 40 -11.56 -26.14 -1.61
N ILE A 41 -11.18 -25.89 -0.36
CA ILE A 41 -11.21 -24.57 0.25
C ILE A 41 -10.13 -23.67 -0.38
N GLN A 42 -8.95 -24.20 -0.67
CA GLN A 42 -7.88 -23.43 -1.33
C GLN A 42 -8.28 -23.05 -2.76
N CYS A 43 -8.82 -23.99 -3.54
CA CYS A 43 -9.33 -23.73 -4.89
C CYS A 43 -10.45 -22.69 -4.89
N LEU A 44 -11.43 -22.84 -4.00
CA LEU A 44 -12.53 -21.87 -3.83
C LEU A 44 -12.00 -20.47 -3.52
N GLN A 45 -11.10 -20.36 -2.54
CA GLN A 45 -10.54 -19.07 -2.14
C GLN A 45 -9.68 -18.45 -3.25
N ARG A 46 -8.89 -19.25 -3.96
CA ARG A 46 -8.07 -18.78 -5.09
C ARG A 46 -8.94 -18.25 -6.21
N TRP A 47 -10.00 -18.98 -6.56
CA TRP A 47 -10.97 -18.53 -7.55
C TRP A 47 -11.65 -17.24 -7.12
N GLN A 48 -12.31 -17.22 -5.97
CA GLN A 48 -13.11 -16.09 -5.49
C GLN A 48 -12.31 -14.80 -5.26
N LYS A 49 -11.00 -14.89 -4.98
CA LYS A 49 -10.18 -13.74 -4.60
C LYS A 49 -9.19 -13.31 -5.68
N VAL A 50 -8.91 -14.14 -6.69
CA VAL A 50 -7.82 -13.89 -7.64
C VAL A 50 -8.19 -14.19 -9.09
N LEU A 51 -8.70 -15.39 -9.38
CA LEU A 51 -8.85 -15.87 -10.77
C LEU A 51 -10.22 -15.59 -11.40
N ASN A 52 -11.27 -15.41 -10.59
CA ASN A 52 -12.61 -15.18 -11.10
C ASN A 52 -12.63 -13.94 -12.03
N PRO A 53 -13.01 -14.08 -13.32
CA PRO A 53 -13.05 -12.98 -14.27
C PRO A 53 -13.99 -11.84 -13.87
N ALA A 54 -14.98 -12.11 -13.00
CA ALA A 54 -15.85 -11.07 -12.46
C ALA A 54 -15.12 -10.06 -11.53
N ILE A 55 -13.88 -10.36 -11.12
CA ILE A 55 -13.08 -9.45 -10.29
C ILE A 55 -12.49 -8.34 -11.16
N VAL A 56 -12.82 -7.09 -10.86
CA VAL A 56 -12.30 -5.92 -11.56
C VAL A 56 -10.92 -5.55 -11.01
N LYS A 57 -9.89 -5.66 -11.85
CA LYS A 57 -8.48 -5.34 -11.49
C LYS A 57 -8.05 -3.90 -11.80
N GLY A 58 -8.92 -3.12 -12.45
CA GLY A 58 -8.60 -1.78 -12.98
C GLY A 58 -8.86 -0.61 -12.03
N TYR A 59 -8.78 0.60 -12.60
CA TYR A 59 -8.99 1.89 -11.92
C TYR A 59 -10.34 1.98 -11.24
N TRP A 60 -10.40 2.74 -10.15
CA TRP A 60 -11.62 3.10 -9.45
C TRP A 60 -12.30 4.27 -10.14
N THR A 61 -13.60 4.16 -10.38
CA THR A 61 -14.39 5.28 -10.91
C THR A 61 -14.83 6.21 -9.79
N LYS A 62 -15.27 7.42 -10.16
CA LYS A 62 -15.79 8.40 -9.18
C LYS A 62 -17.06 7.90 -8.50
N GLU A 63 -17.89 7.17 -9.24
CA GLU A 63 -19.13 6.57 -8.75
C GLU A 63 -18.83 5.48 -7.72
N GLU A 64 -17.81 4.65 -7.97
CA GLU A 64 -17.35 3.66 -7.00
C GLU A 64 -16.78 4.30 -5.73
N ASP A 65 -15.98 5.38 -5.87
CA ASP A 65 -15.45 6.13 -4.73
C ASP A 65 -16.57 6.76 -3.91
N GLN A 66 -17.53 7.41 -4.56
CA GLN A 66 -18.69 8.01 -3.90
C GLN A 66 -19.47 6.95 -3.14
N LYS A 67 -19.69 5.79 -3.75
CA LYS A 67 -20.37 4.69 -3.07
C LYS A 67 -19.57 4.14 -1.89
N MET A 68 -18.25 4.08 -2.01
CA MET A 68 -17.38 3.68 -0.90
C MET A 68 -17.46 4.66 0.28
N LEU A 69 -17.46 5.97 0.01
CA LEU A 69 -17.61 7.00 1.05
C LEU A 69 -18.93 6.84 1.82
N GLU A 70 -20.04 6.68 1.11
CA GLU A 70 -21.36 6.42 1.72
C GLU A 70 -21.36 5.16 2.59
N LEU A 71 -20.88 4.04 2.04
CA LEU A 71 -20.89 2.75 2.71
C LEU A 71 -20.00 2.73 3.94
N VAL A 72 -18.84 3.39 3.89
CA VAL A 72 -17.94 3.49 5.04
C VAL A 72 -18.53 4.43 6.10
N GLY A 73 -19.20 5.51 5.70
CA GLY A 73 -19.96 6.36 6.62
C GLY A 73 -21.02 5.59 7.40
N MET A 74 -21.71 4.65 6.75
CA MET A 74 -22.76 3.83 7.39
C MET A 74 -22.23 2.61 8.16
N LEU A 75 -21.25 1.89 7.62
CA LEU A 75 -20.81 0.57 8.13
C LEU A 75 -19.51 0.64 8.95
N GLY A 76 -18.77 1.73 8.83
CA GLY A 76 -17.42 1.93 9.37
C GLY A 76 -16.32 1.20 8.59
N THR A 77 -15.07 1.41 9.02
CA THR A 77 -13.83 0.97 8.34
C THR A 77 -13.38 -0.46 8.70
N LYS A 78 -14.27 -1.27 9.29
CA LYS A 78 -13.97 -2.65 9.73
C LYS A 78 -14.66 -3.73 8.89
N ARG A 79 -15.71 -3.38 8.14
CA ARG A 79 -16.58 -4.36 7.45
C ARG A 79 -16.41 -4.35 5.93
N TRP A 80 -15.17 -4.47 5.44
CA TRP A 80 -14.87 -4.35 4.01
C TRP A 80 -15.54 -5.37 3.11
N ALA A 81 -15.80 -6.59 3.60
CA ALA A 81 -16.57 -7.58 2.85
C ALA A 81 -18.02 -7.13 2.64
N ALA A 82 -18.60 -6.41 3.61
CA ALA A 82 -19.94 -5.84 3.48
C ALA A 82 -19.96 -4.67 2.49
N VAL A 83 -18.97 -3.79 2.54
CA VAL A 83 -18.80 -2.71 1.56
C VAL A 83 -18.69 -3.26 0.14
N ALA A 84 -17.86 -4.30 -0.06
CA ALA A 84 -17.65 -4.92 -1.37
C ALA A 84 -18.92 -5.55 -1.97
N ARG A 85 -19.89 -6.00 -1.15
CA ARG A 85 -21.17 -6.55 -1.68
C ARG A 85 -21.99 -5.51 -2.46
N SER A 86 -21.74 -4.23 -2.22
CA SER A 86 -22.42 -3.12 -2.89
C SER A 86 -21.56 -2.47 -3.99
N LEU A 87 -20.40 -3.05 -4.31
CA LEU A 87 -19.48 -2.60 -5.36
C LEU A 87 -19.22 -3.77 -6.32
N PRO A 88 -20.00 -3.89 -7.41
CA PRO A 88 -19.90 -5.01 -8.34
C PRO A 88 -18.47 -5.26 -8.82
N GLY A 89 -18.02 -6.52 -8.69
CA GLY A 89 -16.68 -6.94 -9.11
C GLY A 89 -15.52 -6.47 -8.23
N ARG A 90 -15.75 -5.65 -7.21
CA ARG A 90 -14.73 -5.30 -6.21
C ARG A 90 -14.78 -6.27 -5.04
N ILE A 91 -13.61 -6.58 -4.49
CA ILE A 91 -13.48 -7.41 -3.29
C ILE A 91 -13.07 -6.59 -2.07
N GLY A 92 -13.36 -7.11 -0.87
CA GLY A 92 -13.12 -6.37 0.38
C GLY A 92 -11.66 -5.93 0.57
N LYS A 93 -10.69 -6.71 0.10
CA LYS A 93 -9.27 -6.31 0.12
C LYS A 93 -9.05 -5.02 -0.69
N GLN A 94 -9.58 -4.94 -1.90
CA GLN A 94 -9.46 -3.76 -2.76
C GLN A 94 -10.16 -2.55 -2.12
N CYS A 95 -11.34 -2.75 -1.51
CA CYS A 95 -12.06 -1.68 -0.83
C CYS A 95 -11.23 -1.11 0.34
N ARG A 96 -10.66 -1.98 1.17
CA ARG A 96 -9.77 -1.58 2.26
C ARG A 96 -8.57 -0.80 1.74
N GLU A 97 -7.91 -1.31 0.71
CA GLU A 97 -6.74 -0.67 0.11
C GLU A 97 -7.07 0.70 -0.48
N ARG A 98 -8.18 0.83 -1.20
CA ARG A 98 -8.64 2.10 -1.76
C ARG A 98 -8.92 3.14 -0.67
N TRP A 99 -9.61 2.73 0.40
CA TRP A 99 -9.90 3.62 1.53
C TRP A 99 -8.61 4.17 2.16
N TYR A 100 -7.79 3.29 2.73
CA TYR A 100 -6.63 3.69 3.53
C TYR A 100 -5.49 4.31 2.72
N ASN A 101 -5.51 4.20 1.40
CA ASN A 101 -4.49 4.82 0.56
C ASN A 101 -4.94 6.12 -0.09
N GLN A 102 -6.24 6.35 -0.31
CA GLN A 102 -6.72 7.43 -1.17
C GLN A 102 -8.00 8.14 -0.71
N LEU A 103 -8.96 7.45 -0.09
CA LEU A 103 -10.27 8.04 0.26
C LEU A 103 -10.39 8.50 1.71
N ASP A 104 -9.58 7.94 2.62
CA ASP A 104 -9.61 8.35 4.03
C ASP A 104 -9.39 9.88 4.13
N PRO A 105 -10.31 10.63 4.76
CA PRO A 105 -10.21 12.09 4.89
C PRO A 105 -8.94 12.55 5.61
N SER A 106 -8.35 11.71 6.46
CA SER A 106 -7.10 12.02 7.16
C SER A 106 -5.87 12.07 6.24
N ILE A 107 -5.99 11.60 4.99
CA ILE A 107 -4.89 11.58 4.03
C ILE A 107 -4.74 12.95 3.37
N LYS A 108 -3.55 13.54 3.53
CA LYS A 108 -3.11 14.75 2.85
C LYS A 108 -2.81 14.47 1.39
N ARG A 109 -3.36 15.32 0.52
CA ARG A 109 -3.20 15.25 -0.95
C ARG A 109 -2.21 16.28 -1.48
N ASP A 110 -1.64 17.11 -0.61
CA ASP A 110 -0.64 18.10 -0.97
C ASP A 110 0.65 17.45 -1.47
N PRO A 111 1.46 18.15 -2.29
CA PRO A 111 2.78 17.70 -2.69
C PRO A 111 3.65 17.33 -1.48
N TRP A 112 4.59 16.40 -1.68
CA TRP A 112 5.60 16.10 -0.68
C TRP A 112 6.51 17.29 -0.48
N THR A 113 6.71 17.67 0.78
CA THR A 113 7.62 18.75 1.15
C THR A 113 9.03 18.21 1.36
N GLU A 114 10.04 19.06 1.19
CA GLU A 114 11.43 18.69 1.49
C GLU A 114 11.62 18.28 2.97
N VAL A 115 10.80 18.83 3.88
CA VAL A 115 10.79 18.43 5.30
C VAL A 115 10.35 16.99 5.47
N GLU A 116 9.27 16.60 4.80
CA GLU A 116 8.77 15.22 4.83
C GLU A 116 9.77 14.25 4.20
N ASP A 117 10.44 14.69 3.12
CA ASP A 117 11.49 13.90 2.48
C ASP A 117 12.68 13.66 3.41
N MET A 118 13.11 14.68 4.14
CA MET A 118 14.17 14.57 5.14
C MET A 118 13.76 13.67 6.31
N ARG A 119 12.54 13.84 6.82
CA ARG A 119 11.96 12.94 7.84
C ARG A 119 11.94 11.50 7.37
N LEU A 120 11.46 11.26 6.16
CA LEU A 120 11.41 9.93 5.54
C LEU A 120 12.81 9.33 5.41
N PHE A 121 13.78 10.11 4.93
CA PHE A 121 15.16 9.68 4.79
C PHE A 121 15.78 9.25 6.12
N LEU A 122 15.74 10.12 7.13
CA LEU A 122 16.29 9.84 8.47
C LEU A 122 15.60 8.64 9.12
N ALA A 123 14.28 8.53 8.99
CA ALA A 123 13.53 7.43 9.55
C ALA A 123 13.81 6.10 8.86
N HIS A 124 14.00 6.09 7.53
CA HIS A 124 14.43 4.89 6.82
C HIS A 124 15.84 4.48 7.22
N LYS A 125 16.76 5.44 7.45
CA LYS A 125 18.09 5.15 8.00
C LYS A 125 18.02 4.46 9.37
N ARG A 126 17.06 4.86 10.22
CA ARG A 126 16.87 4.29 11.56
C ARG A 126 16.10 2.97 11.57
N PHE A 127 15.04 2.84 10.78
CA PHE A 127 14.07 1.73 10.87
C PHE A 127 14.09 0.77 9.68
N GLY A 128 14.82 1.09 8.60
CA GLY A 128 14.76 0.36 7.34
C GLY A 128 13.37 0.42 6.69
N SER A 129 12.95 -0.64 6.00
CA SER A 129 11.66 -0.69 5.29
C SER A 129 10.44 -0.98 6.19
N LYS A 130 10.47 -0.56 7.46
CA LYS A 130 9.33 -0.67 8.40
C LYS A 130 8.31 0.44 8.13
N TRP A 131 7.60 0.35 7.00
CA TRP A 131 6.74 1.43 6.51
C TRP A 131 5.66 1.89 7.47
N SER A 132 4.99 0.98 8.18
CA SER A 132 3.98 1.35 9.17
C SER A 132 4.56 2.20 10.30
N GLN A 133 5.79 1.90 10.74
CA GLN A 133 6.50 2.68 11.75
C GLN A 133 6.90 4.05 11.20
N ILE A 134 7.43 4.12 9.98
CA ILE A 134 7.78 5.40 9.32
C ILE A 134 6.52 6.23 9.03
N CYS A 135 5.40 5.61 8.70
CA CYS A 135 4.13 6.29 8.48
C CYS A 135 3.66 7.03 9.74
N SER A 136 3.91 6.48 10.94
CA SER A 136 3.49 7.09 12.20
C SER A 136 4.14 8.44 12.50
N ILE A 137 5.29 8.73 11.89
CA ILE A 137 6.01 10.01 12.05
C ILE A 137 5.74 11.01 10.90
N LEU A 138 4.95 10.62 9.90
CA LEU A 138 4.59 11.45 8.74
C LEU A 138 3.07 11.68 8.74
N PRO A 139 2.56 12.60 9.58
CA PRO A 139 1.14 12.75 9.82
C PRO A 139 0.39 13.16 8.54
N GLY A 140 -0.63 12.37 8.21
CA GLY A 140 -1.45 12.55 7.02
C GLY A 140 -0.91 11.89 5.76
N ARG A 141 0.25 11.23 5.80
CA ARG A 141 0.71 10.37 4.70
C ARG A 141 0.26 8.94 4.94
N SER A 142 -0.15 8.24 3.88
CA SER A 142 -0.48 6.82 3.95
C SER A 142 0.78 5.97 3.88
N GLU A 143 0.76 4.77 4.46
CA GLU A 143 1.90 3.83 4.41
C GLU A 143 2.34 3.55 2.96
N ASN A 144 1.37 3.41 2.05
CA ASN A 144 1.65 3.23 0.63
C ASN A 144 2.29 4.48 0.00
N GLY A 145 1.82 5.68 0.38
CA GLY A 145 2.42 6.94 -0.03
C GLY A 145 3.89 7.05 0.40
N VAL A 146 4.19 6.73 1.65
CA VAL A 146 5.55 6.72 2.22
C VAL A 146 6.48 5.78 1.45
N LYS A 147 6.06 4.51 1.29
CA LYS A 147 6.81 3.50 0.53
C LYS A 147 7.02 3.94 -0.92
N ASN A 148 6.02 4.53 -1.56
CA ASN A 148 6.13 5.01 -2.93
C ASN A 148 7.12 6.18 -3.03
N ARG A 149 7.01 7.18 -2.15
CA ARG A 149 7.93 8.33 -2.13
C ARG A 149 9.38 7.90 -1.97
N TRP A 150 9.64 6.91 -1.10
CA TRP A 150 10.97 6.34 -0.96
C TRP A 150 11.48 5.75 -2.27
N ASN A 151 10.72 4.85 -2.89
CA ASN A 151 11.17 4.10 -4.07
C ASN A 151 11.29 4.95 -5.33
N THR A 152 10.47 6.01 -5.47
CA THR A 152 10.49 6.85 -6.67
C THR A 152 11.42 8.05 -6.55
N HIS A 153 11.60 8.61 -5.34
CA HIS A 153 12.31 9.87 -5.12
C HIS A 153 13.49 9.74 -4.16
N ILE A 154 13.23 9.39 -2.89
CA ILE A 154 14.25 9.49 -1.83
C ILE A 154 15.44 8.56 -2.08
N LYS A 155 15.20 7.33 -2.52
CA LYS A 155 16.27 6.36 -2.78
C LYS A 155 17.30 6.90 -3.78
N LYS A 156 16.88 7.71 -4.75
CA LYS A 156 17.77 8.35 -5.74
C LYS A 156 18.52 9.56 -5.17
N LYS A 157 17.88 10.30 -4.24
CA LYS A 157 18.46 11.46 -3.54
C LYS A 157 19.29 11.09 -2.30
N ALA A 158 19.31 9.82 -1.89
CA ALA A 158 19.88 9.38 -0.61
C ALA A 158 21.32 9.87 -0.41
N PHE A 159 22.19 9.80 -1.43
CA PHE A 159 23.56 10.31 -1.37
C PHE A 159 23.61 11.81 -1.04
N ILE A 160 22.81 12.63 -1.72
CA ILE A 160 22.77 14.09 -1.50
C ILE A 160 22.27 14.39 -0.07
N LEU A 161 21.25 13.67 0.39
CA LEU A 161 20.71 13.85 1.74
C LEU A 161 21.72 13.42 2.81
N GLU A 162 22.53 12.39 2.55
CA GLU A 162 23.63 12.01 3.43
C GLU A 162 24.69 13.10 3.56
N GLU A 163 25.14 13.66 2.43
CA GLU A 163 26.12 14.75 2.43
C GLU A 163 25.57 15.98 3.17
N TYR A 164 24.32 16.36 2.92
CA TYR A 164 23.68 17.44 3.63
C TYR A 164 23.65 17.21 5.16
N CYS A 165 23.31 15.99 5.61
CA CYS A 165 23.35 15.67 7.04
C CYS A 165 24.76 15.76 7.63
N ARG A 166 25.80 15.36 6.88
CA ARG A 166 27.20 15.48 7.33
C ARG A 166 27.63 16.93 7.44
N MET A 167 27.26 17.77 6.48
CA MET A 167 27.57 19.19 6.47
C MET A 167 26.95 19.93 7.65
N LEU A 168 25.69 19.62 8.00
CA LEU A 168 25.02 20.20 9.17
C LEU A 168 25.74 19.89 10.48
N ASN A 169 26.25 18.66 10.66
CA ASN A 169 26.97 18.26 11.86
C ASN A 169 28.32 18.97 12.04
N ASN A 170 28.87 19.58 10.99
CA ASN A 170 30.21 20.18 10.98
C ASN A 170 30.21 21.73 11.11
N GLN A 171 29.06 22.39 11.32
CA GLN A 171 28.93 23.84 11.53
C GLN A 171 29.71 24.76 10.54
N GLN A 172 29.74 24.44 9.24
CA GLN A 172 30.23 25.40 8.23
C GLN A 172 29.12 26.41 7.85
N ASN A 173 29.49 27.70 7.80
CA ASN A 173 28.65 28.90 7.75
C ASN A 173 27.31 28.79 6.95
N PRO A 174 26.15 29.16 7.53
CA PRO A 174 24.84 29.06 6.88
C PRO A 174 24.58 30.00 5.69
N SER A 175 25.38 31.07 5.55
CA SER A 175 25.12 32.23 4.70
C SER A 175 25.48 32.06 3.21
N GLN A 176 26.10 30.94 2.81
CA GLN A 176 26.31 30.58 1.39
C GLN A 176 25.40 29.44 0.91
N ASN A 177 24.53 28.92 1.77
CA ASN A 177 23.90 27.60 1.61
C ASN A 177 22.37 27.64 1.42
N GLU A 178 21.82 28.76 0.93
CA GLU A 178 20.37 28.96 0.77
C GLU A 178 19.74 28.18 -0.40
N GLU A 179 20.53 27.61 -1.31
CA GLU A 179 20.02 27.02 -2.57
C GLU A 179 19.55 25.56 -2.49
N LEU A 180 19.96 24.75 -1.50
CA LEU A 180 19.68 23.30 -1.54
C LEU A 180 18.35 22.84 -0.91
N LEU A 181 17.79 23.61 0.04
CA LEU A 181 16.49 23.34 0.64
C LEU A 181 15.75 24.66 0.72
N GLY A 182 14.86 24.89 -0.25
CA GLY A 182 14.22 26.18 -0.52
C GLY A 182 13.22 26.68 0.53
N ASN A 183 13.33 26.31 1.81
CA ASN A 183 12.49 26.88 2.87
C ASN A 183 13.13 26.81 4.28
N GLU A 184 13.15 27.94 4.97
CA GLU A 184 13.60 28.14 6.35
C GLU A 184 12.83 27.29 7.40
N ALA A 185 11.56 26.99 7.13
CA ALA A 185 10.74 26.10 7.95
C ALA A 185 11.28 24.66 7.96
N ALA A 186 11.90 24.21 6.86
CA ALA A 186 12.54 22.90 6.80
C ALA A 186 13.71 22.78 7.75
N LYS A 187 14.47 23.88 7.91
CA LYS A 187 15.64 23.94 8.79
C LYS A 187 15.24 23.88 10.26
N LYS A 188 14.23 24.65 10.69
CA LYS A 188 13.76 24.68 12.08
C LYS A 188 13.14 23.35 12.52
N ASP A 189 12.37 22.72 11.64
CA ASP A 189 11.79 21.39 11.89
C ASP A 189 12.85 20.28 11.89
N LEU A 190 13.88 20.36 11.05
CA LEU A 190 15.01 19.40 11.02
C LEU A 190 15.78 19.40 12.35
N LEU A 191 16.06 20.58 12.90
CA LEU A 191 16.76 20.72 14.18
C LEU A 191 15.96 20.11 15.33
N SER A 192 14.62 20.25 15.34
CA SER A 192 13.74 19.64 16.35
C SER A 192 13.66 18.11 16.33
N ILE A 193 14.21 17.46 15.31
CA ILE A 193 14.18 15.99 15.13
C ILE A 193 15.54 15.36 15.52
N LEU A 194 16.58 16.19 15.62
CA LEU A 194 17.93 15.79 16.00
C LEU A 194 18.20 15.99 17.50
N GLU A 195 17.32 16.70 18.22
CA GLU A 195 17.22 16.74 19.69
C GLU A 195 16.31 15.62 20.22
#